data_AF-A0A8T3CL52-F1
#
_entry.id   AF-A0A8T3CL52-F1
#
_cell.length_a   1.000
_cell.length_b   1.000
_cell.length_c   1.000
_cell.angle_alpha   90.00
_cell.angle_beta   90.00
_cell.angle_gamma   90.00
#
_symmetry.space_group_name_H-M   'P 1'
#
loop_
_entity.id
_entity.type
_entity.pdbx_description
1 polymer ?
#
loop_
_entity_poly.entity_id
_entity_poly.type
_entity_poly.pdbx_seq_one_letter_code
_entity_poly.pdbx_strand_id
1 'polypeptide(L)'
;MAKHHPDLIFCRKQAGVAIGRLCEKCDGKCVICDSYVRPCTLVRICDECNYGSYQGRCVICGGPGVSDAYYCKECTIQEKDRDGCPKIVNLGSSKTDLFYERKKYGFKKSFATPYLRELKAQEQNTSLASTFERRGEMNI
;
A
#
# COMPACT_ATOMS: atom_id res chain seq x y z
N MET A 1 2.32 22.58 0.02
CA MET A 1 3.40 21.91 0.76
C MET A 1 2.94 20.48 0.96
N ALA A 2 3.73 19.47 0.57
CA ALA A 2 3.48 18.08 0.95
C ALA A 2 3.59 18.04 2.48
N LYS A 3 2.45 18.12 3.17
CA LYS A 3 2.42 18.52 4.59
C LYS A 3 2.93 17.44 5.53
N HIS A 4 3.18 16.23 5.05
CA HIS A 4 3.37 15.12 5.98
C HIS A 4 4.78 15.02 6.57
N HIS A 5 5.86 15.28 5.82
CA HIS A 5 7.22 15.23 6.39
C HIS A 5 8.17 16.20 5.66
N PRO A 6 8.84 17.14 6.36
CA PRO A 6 9.80 18.06 5.75
C PRO A 6 11.07 17.34 5.26
N ASP A 7 11.32 16.13 5.75
CA ASP A 7 12.51 15.33 5.41
C ASP A 7 12.44 14.70 4.02
N LEU A 8 11.30 14.69 3.35
CA LEU A 8 11.14 14.01 2.05
C LEU A 8 11.75 14.83 0.93
N ILE A 9 12.69 14.24 0.20
CA ILE A 9 13.44 14.86 -0.89
C ILE A 9 12.92 14.33 -2.22
N PHE A 10 12.47 15.26 -3.06
CA PHE A 10 12.04 15.00 -4.42
C PHE A 10 13.24 14.90 -5.37
N CYS A 11 13.12 14.04 -6.40
CA CYS A 11 14.16 13.85 -7.40
C CYS A 11 14.44 15.11 -8.23
N ARG A 12 13.38 15.80 -8.72
CA ARG A 12 13.46 17.04 -9.53
C ARG A 12 14.33 16.97 -10.79
N LYS A 13 14.70 15.78 -11.24
CA LYS A 13 15.34 15.57 -12.57
C LYS A 13 14.34 15.86 -13.69
N GLN A 14 14.86 16.07 -14.91
CA GLN A 14 14.03 16.26 -16.10
C GLN A 14 13.02 15.11 -16.25
N ALA A 15 11.74 15.46 -16.37
CA ALA A 15 10.68 14.47 -16.54
C ALA A 15 10.79 13.81 -17.91
N GLY A 16 10.70 12.47 -17.93
CA GLY A 16 10.73 11.66 -19.15
C GLY A 16 9.33 11.34 -19.65
N VAL A 17 9.23 10.30 -20.47
CA VAL A 17 7.96 9.85 -21.05
C VAL A 17 7.19 8.94 -20.09
N ALA A 18 7.88 8.31 -19.15
CA ALA A 18 7.29 7.34 -18.23
C ALA A 18 6.22 7.95 -17.33
N ILE A 19 5.12 7.23 -17.16
CA ILE A 19 3.99 7.61 -16.31
C ILE A 19 4.28 7.17 -14.87
N GLY A 20 4.08 8.07 -13.92
CA GLY A 20 4.18 7.76 -12.50
C GLY A 20 3.04 6.85 -12.04
N ARG A 21 3.33 5.88 -11.17
CA ARG A 21 2.33 4.99 -10.57
C ARG A 21 2.18 5.24 -9.06
N LEU A 22 1.03 4.91 -8.48
CA LEU A 22 0.76 4.91 -7.04
C LEU A 22 0.41 3.50 -6.57
N CYS A 23 0.75 3.16 -5.33
CA CYS A 23 0.31 1.91 -4.70
C CYS A 23 -1.10 2.07 -4.11
N GLU A 24 -1.72 0.95 -3.75
CA GLU A 24 -3.06 0.91 -3.12
C GLU A 24 -3.20 1.83 -1.90
N LYS A 25 -2.13 2.01 -1.10
CA LYS A 25 -2.15 2.87 0.10
C LYS A 25 -2.06 4.37 -0.21
N CYS A 26 -1.57 4.70 -1.39
CA CYS A 26 -1.36 6.06 -1.85
C CYS A 26 -2.32 6.44 -2.98
N ASP A 27 -3.29 5.59 -3.28
CA ASP A 27 -4.15 5.76 -4.43
C ASP A 27 -4.98 7.06 -4.34
N GLY A 28 -5.19 7.69 -5.49
CA GLY A 28 -5.91 8.96 -5.61
C GLY A 28 -5.22 10.20 -5.01
N LYS A 29 -4.05 10.07 -4.38
CA LYS A 29 -3.33 11.21 -3.81
C LYS A 29 -2.61 12.02 -4.88
N CYS A 30 -2.72 13.35 -4.78
CA CYS A 30 -1.84 14.26 -5.48
C CYS A 30 -0.40 14.12 -4.96
N VAL A 31 0.56 13.99 -5.87
CA VAL A 31 1.97 13.72 -5.55
C VAL A 31 2.64 14.87 -4.75
N ILE A 32 2.09 16.09 -4.83
CA ILE A 32 2.71 17.29 -4.23
C ILE A 32 2.00 17.76 -2.97
N CYS A 33 0.68 17.65 -2.89
CA CYS A 33 -0.08 18.16 -1.75
C CYS A 33 -0.86 17.07 -0.99
N ASP A 34 -0.73 15.82 -1.40
CA ASP A 34 -1.43 14.66 -0.82
C ASP A 34 -2.96 14.77 -0.83
N SER A 35 -3.53 15.71 -1.60
CA SER A 35 -4.98 15.87 -1.70
C SER A 35 -5.60 14.80 -2.60
N TYR A 36 -6.82 14.37 -2.28
CA TYR A 36 -7.56 13.35 -3.04
C TYR A 36 -8.53 13.94 -4.08
N VAL A 37 -8.54 15.26 -4.24
CA VAL A 37 -9.57 15.98 -4.99
C VAL A 37 -9.05 16.51 -6.32
N ARG A 38 -9.90 16.39 -7.35
CA ARG A 38 -9.73 17.01 -8.68
C ARG A 38 -8.36 16.70 -9.33
N PRO A 39 -8.05 15.44 -9.66
CA PRO A 39 -6.90 15.12 -10.50
C PRO A 39 -7.07 15.77 -11.88
N CYS A 40 -6.01 16.39 -12.39
CA CYS A 40 -6.05 17.15 -13.66
C CYS A 40 -4.97 16.71 -14.63
N THR A 41 -3.71 16.69 -14.22
CA THR A 41 -2.58 16.36 -15.10
C THR A 41 -1.92 15.05 -14.67
N LEU A 42 -1.55 14.23 -15.66
CA LEU A 42 -0.81 12.98 -15.44
C LEU A 42 0.62 13.27 -15.01
N VAL A 43 1.11 12.49 -14.04
CA VAL A 43 2.47 12.64 -13.53
C VAL A 43 3.47 11.93 -14.43
N ARG A 44 4.57 12.63 -14.75
CA ARG A 44 5.70 12.08 -15.49
C ARG A 44 6.93 11.94 -14.60
N ILE A 45 7.63 10.83 -14.75
CA ILE A 45 8.84 10.52 -13.99
C ILE A 45 10.07 10.53 -14.90
N CYS A 46 11.24 10.83 -14.34
CA CYS A 46 12.50 10.77 -15.09
C CYS A 46 12.87 9.30 -15.41
N ASP A 47 13.70 9.12 -16.43
CA ASP A 47 14.08 7.79 -16.92
C ASP A 47 14.89 7.00 -15.88
N GLU A 48 15.68 7.69 -15.05
CA GLU A 48 16.45 7.06 -13.97
C GLU A 48 15.56 6.50 -12.87
N CYS A 49 14.49 7.22 -12.49
CA CYS A 49 13.52 6.73 -11.50
C CYS A 49 12.61 5.62 -12.04
N ASN A 50 12.62 5.37 -13.35
CA ASN A 50 11.87 4.30 -14.01
C ASN A 50 12.78 3.20 -14.57
N TYR A 51 14.02 3.07 -14.09
CA TYR A 51 14.96 2.08 -14.62
C TYR A 51 14.93 0.77 -13.83
N GLY A 52 14.93 -0.36 -14.55
CA GLY A 52 15.07 -1.71 -13.99
C GLY A 52 14.07 -2.03 -12.89
N SER A 53 14.56 -2.36 -11.68
CA SER A 53 13.73 -2.75 -10.54
C SER A 53 12.85 -1.64 -9.97
N TYR A 54 13.08 -0.37 -10.36
CA TYR A 54 12.28 0.79 -9.97
C TYR A 54 11.05 1.01 -10.87
N GLN A 55 10.93 0.25 -11.96
CA GLN A 55 9.78 0.29 -12.85
C GLN A 55 8.48 0.01 -12.12
N GLY A 56 7.44 0.77 -12.46
CA GLY A 56 6.11 0.58 -11.89
C GLY A 56 6.02 0.77 -10.37
N ARG A 57 7.02 1.37 -9.72
CA ARG A 57 6.98 1.63 -8.28
C ARG A 57 6.24 2.92 -7.95
N CYS A 58 5.55 2.91 -6.82
CA CYS A 58 4.83 4.05 -6.26
C CYS A 58 5.73 5.29 -6.13
N VAL A 59 5.26 6.44 -6.62
CA VAL A 59 6.01 7.71 -6.62
C VAL A 59 6.27 8.24 -5.20
N ILE A 60 5.36 7.94 -4.26
CA ILE A 60 5.41 8.46 -2.87
C ILE A 60 6.15 7.49 -1.93
N CYS A 61 5.83 6.19 -2.01
CA CYS A 61 6.29 5.24 -0.99
C CYS A 61 7.30 4.20 -1.51
N GLY A 62 7.48 4.07 -2.82
CA GLY A 62 8.36 3.05 -3.42
C GLY A 62 7.82 1.62 -3.40
N GLY A 63 6.57 1.39 -2.96
CA GLY A 63 5.90 0.09 -3.05
C GLY A 63 5.46 -0.27 -4.48
N PRO A 64 4.84 -1.46 -4.70
CA PRO A 64 4.31 -1.84 -6.01
C PRO A 64 3.19 -0.87 -6.43
N GLY A 65 3.31 -0.30 -7.62
CA GLY A 65 2.32 0.62 -8.19
C GLY A 65 1.22 -0.14 -8.92
N VAL A 66 -0.02 0.32 -8.74
CA VAL A 66 -1.24 -0.25 -9.31
C VAL A 66 -1.93 0.80 -10.19
N SER A 67 -2.15 2.00 -9.65
CA SER A 67 -2.86 3.08 -10.31
C SER A 67 -1.92 4.16 -10.87
N ASP A 68 -2.43 4.98 -11.78
CA ASP A 68 -1.70 6.13 -12.32
C ASP A 68 -1.69 7.32 -11.37
N ALA A 69 -0.55 8.00 -11.30
CA ALA A 69 -0.36 9.18 -10.46
C ALA A 69 -0.84 10.44 -11.20
N TYR A 70 -1.52 11.33 -10.47
CA TYR A 70 -2.02 12.60 -10.98
C TYR A 70 -1.58 13.77 -10.09
N TYR A 71 -1.44 14.94 -10.69
CA TYR A 71 -1.43 16.22 -9.97
C TYR A 71 -2.87 16.75 -9.87
N CYS A 72 -3.18 17.35 -8.74
CA CYS A 72 -4.45 18.04 -8.57
C CYS A 72 -4.46 19.38 -9.32
N LYS A 73 -5.66 19.85 -9.67
CA LYS A 73 -5.87 21.11 -10.40
C LYS A 73 -5.18 22.31 -9.75
N GLU A 74 -5.15 22.38 -8.42
CA GLU A 74 -4.49 23.47 -7.69
C GLU A 74 -2.97 23.46 -7.87
N CYS A 75 -2.35 22.27 -7.88
CA CYS A 75 -0.91 22.15 -8.12
C CYS A 75 -0.56 22.50 -9.57
N THR A 76 -1.41 22.14 -10.54
CA THR A 76 -1.24 22.54 -11.94
C THR A 76 -1.37 24.06 -12.12
N ILE A 77 -2.34 24.71 -11.46
CA ILE A 77 -2.51 26.17 -11.55
C ILE A 77 -1.31 26.91 -10.93
N GLN A 78 -0.72 26.34 -9.88
CA GLN A 78 0.50 26.85 -9.25
C GLN A 78 1.78 26.45 -10.01
N GLU A 79 1.66 25.83 -11.18
CA GLU A 79 2.75 25.37 -12.04
C GLU A 79 3.74 24.38 -11.37
N LYS A 80 3.31 23.72 -10.29
CA LYS A 80 4.15 22.75 -9.54
C LYS A 80 4.36 21.43 -10.28
N ASP A 81 3.55 21.19 -11.30
CA ASP A 81 3.70 20.07 -12.21
C ASP A 81 4.90 20.25 -13.17
N ARG A 82 5.50 21.45 -13.23
CA ARG A 82 6.68 21.77 -14.05
C ARG A 82 8.01 21.72 -13.30
N ASP A 83 8.00 21.43 -12.00
CA ASP A 83 9.20 21.36 -11.16
C ASP A 83 10.13 20.18 -11.49
N GLY A 84 9.69 19.23 -12.32
CA GLY A 84 10.43 18.03 -12.72
C GLY A 84 9.88 16.75 -12.08
N CYS A 85 10.71 15.70 -12.02
CA CYS A 85 10.32 14.38 -11.53
C CYS A 85 9.92 14.42 -10.04
N PRO A 86 8.66 14.10 -9.69
CA PRO A 86 8.16 14.19 -8.31
C PRO A 86 8.39 12.90 -7.51
N LYS A 87 9.28 12.02 -7.96
CA LYS A 87 9.64 10.78 -7.25
C LYS A 87 10.38 11.10 -5.96
N ILE A 88 9.94 10.53 -4.85
CA ILE A 88 10.65 10.63 -3.57
C ILE A 88 11.80 9.62 -3.57
N VAL A 89 13.01 10.11 -3.31
CA VAL A 89 14.24 9.31 -3.38
C VAL A 89 14.57 8.68 -2.03
N ASN A 90 14.34 9.40 -0.94
CA ASN A 90 14.67 8.94 0.41
C ASN A 90 13.48 8.29 1.13
N LEU A 91 13.79 7.35 2.02
CA LEU A 91 12.82 6.80 2.97
C LEU A 91 12.82 7.71 4.20
N GLY A 92 11.72 8.46 4.40
CA GLY A 92 11.61 9.42 5.51
C GLY A 92 11.74 8.79 6.90
N SER A 93 12.20 9.61 7.85
CA SER A 93 12.44 9.29 9.27
C SER A 93 11.29 8.50 9.92
N SER A 94 10.05 8.93 9.70
CA SER A 94 8.89 8.29 10.33
C SER A 94 8.69 6.82 9.94
N LYS A 95 9.12 6.39 8.73
CA LYS A 95 9.05 4.97 8.35
C LYS A 95 10.19 4.16 8.95
N THR A 96 11.38 4.75 9.06
CA THR A 96 12.53 4.09 9.67
C THR A 96 12.32 3.91 11.16
N ASP A 97 11.80 4.93 11.84
CA ASP A 97 11.54 4.91 13.27
C ASP A 97 10.50 3.84 13.61
N LEU A 98 9.39 3.78 12.86
CA LEU A 98 8.36 2.77 13.05
C LEU A 98 8.89 1.33 12.87
N PHE A 99 9.85 1.14 11.96
CA PHE A 99 10.49 -0.15 11.75
C PHE A 99 11.34 -0.55 12.96
N TYR A 100 12.16 0.37 13.48
CA TYR A 100 13.01 0.11 14.64
C TYR A 100 12.20 -0.04 15.93
N GLU A 101 11.14 0.74 16.12
CA GLU A 101 10.21 0.56 17.24
C GLU A 101 9.55 -0.82 17.21
N ARG A 102 9.06 -1.25 16.03
CA ARG A 102 8.44 -2.56 15.87
C ARG A 102 9.44 -3.70 16.12
N LYS A 103 10.72 -3.51 15.81
CA LYS A 103 11.80 -4.48 16.09
C LYS A 103 12.18 -4.49 17.58
N LYS A 104 12.24 -3.31 18.22
CA LYS A 104 12.64 -3.13 19.62
C LYS A 104 11.57 -3.63 20.59
N TYR A 105 10.31 -3.31 20.35
CA TYR A 105 9.17 -3.71 21.19
C TYR A 105 8.48 -5.00 20.70
N GLY A 106 9.20 -5.79 19.89
CA GLY A 106 8.77 -7.00 19.19
C GLY A 106 7.39 -7.51 19.61
N PHE A 107 6.39 -7.32 18.75
CA PHE A 107 5.15 -8.07 18.85
C PHE A 107 5.54 -9.55 18.85
N LYS A 108 5.58 -10.16 20.05
CA LYS A 108 5.43 -11.60 20.17
C LYS A 108 4.15 -11.90 19.41
N LYS A 109 4.22 -12.61 18.29
CA LYS A 109 3.04 -13.23 17.70
C LYS A 109 2.46 -14.13 18.79
N SER A 110 1.53 -13.60 19.58
CA SER A 110 0.64 -14.40 20.40
C SER A 110 -0.23 -15.17 19.43
N PHE A 111 0.25 -16.34 19.02
CA PHE A 111 -0.64 -17.41 18.65
C PHE A 111 -1.54 -17.68 19.86
N ALA A 112 -2.73 -17.08 19.87
CA ALA A 112 -3.96 -17.58 20.50
C ALA A 112 -4.94 -16.42 20.65
N THR A 113 -5.85 -16.27 19.68
CA THR A 113 -7.23 -15.98 20.07
C THR A 113 -7.75 -17.24 20.76
N PRO A 114 -8.12 -17.23 22.05
CA PRO A 114 -8.68 -18.40 22.73
C PRO A 114 -9.96 -18.91 22.03
N TYR A 115 -10.69 -18.00 21.38
CA TYR A 115 -12.01 -18.25 20.84
C TYR A 115 -12.06 -19.14 19.57
N LEU A 116 -10.98 -19.20 18.78
CA LEU A 116 -10.97 -19.99 17.53
C LEU A 116 -10.58 -21.47 17.74
N ARG A 117 -10.15 -21.85 18.95
CA ARG A 117 -9.83 -23.25 19.27
C ARG A 117 -11.06 -24.05 19.71
N GLU A 118 -12.07 -23.38 20.27
CA GLU A 118 -13.33 -24.03 20.70
C GLU A 118 -14.26 -24.36 19.52
N LEU A 119 -14.35 -23.49 18.51
CA LEU A 119 -15.20 -23.74 17.35
C LEU A 119 -14.76 -24.96 16.51
N LYS A 120 -13.45 -25.23 16.42
CA LYS A 120 -12.94 -26.42 15.71
C LYS A 120 -13.06 -27.73 16.50
N ALA A 121 -13.24 -27.67 17.82
CA ALA A 121 -13.51 -28.85 18.63
C ALA A 121 -14.98 -29.30 18.53
N GLN A 122 -15.90 -28.39 18.17
CA GLN A 122 -17.32 -28.71 17.99
C GLN A 122 -17.65 -29.28 16.60
N GLU A 123 -16.94 -28.86 15.54
CA GLU A 123 -17.16 -29.41 14.18
C GLU A 123 -16.72 -30.87 14.02
N GLN A 124 -15.78 -31.37 14.82
CA GLN A 124 -15.36 -32.78 14.73
C GLN A 124 -16.32 -33.75 15.42
N ASN A 125 -17.11 -33.30 16.40
CA ASN A 125 -18.07 -34.15 17.09
C ASN A 125 -19.44 -34.24 16.41
N THR A 126 -19.80 -33.31 15.51
CA THR A 126 -21.06 -33.36 14.74
C THR A 126 -20.99 -34.25 13.50
N SER A 127 -19.80 -34.55 12.99
CA SER A 127 -19.63 -35.45 11.83
C SER A 127 -19.76 -36.94 12.17
N LEU A 128 -19.53 -37.35 13.43
CA LEU A 128 -19.74 -38.75 13.86
C LEU A 128 -21.19 -39.05 14.29
N ALA A 129 -22.00 -38.03 14.61
CA ALA A 129 -23.42 -38.20 14.91
C ALA A 129 -24.28 -38.44 13.66
N SER A 130 -23.88 -37.93 12.49
CA SER A 130 -24.65 -38.07 11.23
C SER A 130 -24.40 -39.38 10.47
N THR A 131 -23.46 -40.21 10.93
CA THR A 131 -23.21 -41.56 10.38
C THR A 131 -23.88 -42.69 11.17
N PHE A 132 -24.42 -42.42 12.37
CA PHE A 132 -25.07 -43.45 13.20
C PHE A 132 -26.60 -43.56 12.98
N GLU A 133 -27.26 -42.52 12.45
CA GLU A 133 -28.71 -42.55 12.16
C GLU A 133 -29.07 -43.14 10.79
N ARG A 134 -28.10 -43.59 9.97
CA ARG A 134 -28.35 -44.27 8.69
C ARG A 134 -28.11 -45.78 8.70
N ARG A 135 -28.00 -46.39 9.88
CA ARG A 135 -27.90 -47.86 10.06
C ARG A 135 -29.03 -48.45 10.92
N GLY A 136 -30.16 -47.75 11.02
CA GLY A 136 -31.36 -48.16 11.78
C GLY A 136 -32.60 -48.48 10.95
N GLU A 137 -32.55 -48.44 9.61
CA GLU A 137 -33.69 -48.82 8.76
C GLU A 137 -33.21 -49.62 7.53
N MET A 138 -33.04 -50.93 7.71
CA MET A 138 -33.25 -51.91 6.63
C MET A 138 -33.27 -53.34 7.20
N ASN A 139 -34.49 -53.81 7.41
CA ASN A 139 -35.01 -55.13 7.03
C ASN A 139 -34.52 -56.40 7.76
N ILE A 140 -35.55 -57.03 8.36
CA ILE A 140 -35.76 -58.46 8.68
C ILE A 140 -35.31 -58.91 10.06
#